data_AF-A0A526YNG1-F1
#
_entry.id   AF-A0A526YNG1-F1
#
_cell.length_a   1.000
_cell.length_b   1.000
_cell.length_c   1.000
_cell.angle_alpha   90.00
_cell.angle_beta   90.00
_cell.angle_gamma   90.00
#
_symmetry.space_group_name_H-M   'P 1'
#
loop_
_entity.id
_entity.type
_entity.pdbx_description
1 polymer ?
#
loop_
_entity_poly.entity_id
_entity_poly.type
_entity_poly.pdbx_seq_one_letter_code
_entity_poly.pdbx_strand_id
1 'polypeptide(L)'
;IVAPRAEMGQGISTTLAAMVAEELDVGLDQIKVEHGPASYAYFNAAILEEGGPFAFFDESMTAEIVRAGMGVAGKFLALQGTGGSASTRDGFDKMRQAGAAARQMLIAAA
;
A
#
# COMPACT_ATOMS: atom_id res chain seq x y z
N ILE A 1 -13.05 -2.32 -0.03
CA ILE A 1 -11.66 -2.25 0.45
C ILE A 1 -11.55 -1.23 1.57
N VAL A 2 -10.55 -1.36 2.43
CA VAL A 2 -10.19 -0.33 3.41
C VAL A 2 -9.02 0.46 2.86
N ALA A 3 -9.18 1.77 2.70
CA ALA A 3 -8.14 2.69 2.27
C ALA A 3 -7.64 3.50 3.48
N PRO A 4 -6.50 3.12 4.08
CA PRO A 4 -6.06 3.74 5.34
C PRO A 4 -5.22 5.01 5.14
N ARG A 5 -5.02 5.43 3.89
CA ARG A 5 -4.29 6.65 3.54
C ARG A 5 -5.26 7.83 3.64
N ALA A 6 -4.83 8.89 4.32
CA ALA A 6 -5.59 10.13 4.37
C ALA A 6 -5.76 10.68 2.95
N GLU A 7 -7.00 10.95 2.56
CA GLU A 7 -7.41 11.55 1.30
C GLU A 7 -7.65 13.05 1.52
N MET A 8 -6.98 13.89 0.72
CA MET A 8 -7.03 15.34 0.79
C MET A 8 -7.24 15.99 -0.59
N GLY A 9 -7.59 15.19 -1.61
CA GLY A 9 -7.82 15.63 -2.98
C GLY A 9 -6.89 14.99 -4.02
N GLN A 10 -5.91 14.18 -3.59
CA GLN A 10 -4.96 13.51 -4.49
C GLN A 10 -5.51 12.23 -5.15
N GLY A 11 -6.65 11.72 -4.68
CA GLY A 11 -7.31 10.55 -5.27
C GLY A 11 -6.66 9.21 -4.87
N ILE A 12 -6.04 9.12 -3.69
CA ILE A 12 -5.45 7.87 -3.20
C ILE A 12 -6.53 6.81 -2.97
N SER A 13 -7.72 7.20 -2.51
CA SER A 13 -8.81 6.24 -2.27
C SER A 13 -9.23 5.53 -3.55
N THR A 14 -9.40 6.29 -4.63
CA THR A 14 -9.74 5.77 -5.96
C THR A 14 -8.59 4.94 -6.53
N THR A 15 -7.35 5.40 -6.37
CA THR A 15 -6.16 4.71 -6.89
C THR A 15 -6.00 3.33 -6.25
N LEU A 16 -6.11 3.23 -4.92
CA LEU A 16 -6.04 1.94 -4.22
C LEU A 16 -7.22 1.03 -4.59
N ALA A 17 -8.42 1.58 -4.77
CA ALA A 17 -9.58 0.82 -5.23
C ALA A 17 -9.39 0.24 -6.63
N ALA A 18 -8.81 1.01 -7.55
CA ALA A 18 -8.53 0.57 -8.91
C ALA A 18 -7.55 -0.60 -8.95
N MET A 19 -6.51 -0.58 -8.13
CA MET A 19 -5.55 -1.70 -8.02
C MET A 19 -6.22 -3.00 -7.59
N VAL A 20 -7.15 -2.94 -6.62
CA VAL A 20 -7.90 -4.12 -6.18
C VAL A 20 -8.91 -4.56 -7.24
N ALA A 21 -9.62 -3.61 -7.87
CA ALA A 21 -10.62 -3.89 -8.90
C ALA A 21 -10.01 -4.61 -10.11
N GLU A 22 -8.84 -4.14 -10.57
CA GLU A 22 -8.09 -4.73 -11.69
C GLU A 22 -7.75 -6.20 -11.41
N GLU A 23 -7.20 -6.50 -10.23
CA GLU A 23 -6.82 -7.87 -9.86
C GLU A 23 -8.02 -8.79 -9.57
N LEU A 24 -9.15 -8.22 -9.13
CA LEU A 24 -10.41 -8.93 -8.95
C LEU A 24 -11.18 -9.15 -10.26
N ASP A 25 -10.82 -8.45 -11.34
CA ASP A 25 -11.53 -8.43 -12.62
C ASP A 25 -13.00 -7.94 -12.48
N VAL A 26 -13.18 -6.82 -11.75
CA VAL A 26 -14.50 -6.19 -11.50
C VAL A 26 -14.51 -4.70 -11.82
N GLY A 27 -15.69 -4.14 -12.02
CA GLY A 27 -15.88 -2.70 -12.18
C GLY A 27 -15.56 -1.93 -10.89
N LEU A 28 -15.05 -0.70 -11.04
CA LEU A 28 -14.81 0.20 -9.90
C LEU A 28 -16.11 0.54 -9.14
N ASP A 29 -17.24 0.57 -9.84
CA ASP A 29 -18.58 0.77 -9.27
C ASP A 29 -19.00 -0.36 -8.31
N GLN A 30 -18.34 -1.52 -8.40
CA GLN A 30 -18.56 -2.67 -7.53
C GLN A 30 -17.65 -2.65 -6.29
N ILE A 31 -16.74 -1.68 -6.16
CA ILE A 31 -15.84 -1.54 -5.01
C ILE A 31 -16.35 -0.46 -4.06
N LYS A 32 -16.76 -0.88 -2.86
CA LYS A 32 -16.96 0.04 -1.74
C LYS A 32 -15.62 0.37 -1.09
N VAL A 33 -15.30 1.66 -0.94
CA VAL A 33 -14.11 2.11 -0.20
C VAL A 33 -14.54 2.64 1.16
N GLU A 34 -13.86 2.19 2.21
CA GLU A 34 -14.02 2.72 3.56
C GLU A 34 -12.69 3.26 4.07
N HIS A 35 -12.72 4.37 4.80
CA HIS A 35 -11.50 4.91 5.39
C HIS A 35 -11.03 4.00 6.53
N GLY A 36 -9.74 3.66 6.52
CA GLY A 36 -9.17 2.78 7.55
C GLY A 36 -9.07 3.48 8.90
N PRO A 37 -9.56 2.89 10.00
CA PRO A 37 -9.33 3.43 11.34
C PRO A 37 -7.84 3.41 11.67
N ALA A 38 -7.45 4.10 12.74
CA ALA A 38 -6.08 4.01 13.26
C ALA A 38 -5.77 2.54 13.65
N SER A 39 -4.78 1.93 13.01
CA SER A 39 -4.36 0.55 13.32
C SER A 39 -2.94 0.25 12.85
N TYR A 40 -2.24 -0.59 13.61
CA TYR A 40 -0.94 -1.16 13.24
C TYR A 40 -0.97 -1.89 11.90
N ALA A 41 -2.13 -2.44 11.50
CA ALA A 41 -2.30 -3.13 10.22
C ALA A 41 -2.09 -2.20 9.01
N TYR A 42 -2.16 -0.88 9.20
CA TYR A 42 -2.17 0.11 8.13
C TYR A 42 -0.88 0.96 8.04
N PHE A 43 0.22 0.45 8.59
CA PHE A 43 1.53 1.08 8.49
C PHE A 43 1.92 1.38 7.03
N ASN A 44 2.63 2.48 6.83
CA ASN A 44 3.21 2.91 5.57
C ASN A 44 4.74 2.80 5.66
N ALA A 45 5.29 1.71 5.13
CA ALA A 45 6.74 1.49 5.19
C ALA A 45 7.50 2.48 4.28
N ALA A 46 6.89 2.85 3.16
CA ALA A 46 7.52 3.72 2.16
C ALA A 46 7.86 5.12 2.70
N ILE A 47 7.18 5.61 3.75
CA ILE A 47 7.55 6.89 4.40
C ILE A 47 8.97 6.83 4.99
N LEU A 48 9.34 5.71 5.59
CA LEU A 48 10.68 5.55 6.16
C LEU A 48 11.71 5.19 5.08
N GLU A 49 11.35 4.33 4.13
CA GLU A 49 12.26 3.95 3.04
C GLU A 49 12.71 5.17 2.22
N GLU A 50 11.83 6.13 1.98
CA GLU A 50 12.16 7.40 1.29
C GLU A 50 12.94 8.39 2.17
N GLY A 51 12.94 8.20 3.49
CA GLY A 51 13.69 9.04 4.44
C GLY A 51 15.15 8.62 4.63
N GLY A 52 15.59 7.55 3.95
CA GLY A 52 16.96 7.03 4.04
C GLY A 52 18.01 7.94 3.37
N PRO A 53 19.31 7.70 3.62
CA PRO A 53 20.40 8.53 3.09
C PRO A 53 20.72 8.27 1.60
N PHE A 54 19.94 7.43 0.92
CA PHE A 54 20.16 7.03 -0.46
C PHE A 54 19.04 7.55 -1.35
N ALA A 55 19.35 7.85 -2.61
CA ALA A 55 18.34 8.24 -3.59
C ALA A 55 17.36 7.08 -3.83
N PHE A 56 16.10 7.40 -4.16
CA PHE A 56 15.05 6.38 -4.38
C PHE A 56 15.35 5.42 -5.53
N PHE A 57 16.21 5.81 -6.48
CA PHE A 57 16.63 5.02 -7.64
C PHE A 57 18.00 4.34 -7.46
N ASP A 58 18.64 4.48 -6.30
CA ASP A 58 19.90 3.80 -6.01
C ASP A 58 19.61 2.35 -5.62
N GLU A 59 19.88 1.41 -6.52
CA GLU A 59 19.69 -0.04 -6.33
C GLU A 59 20.97 -0.76 -5.86
N SER A 60 21.97 -0.03 -5.34
CA SER A 60 23.16 -0.66 -4.78
C SER A 60 22.80 -1.59 -3.61
N MET A 61 23.58 -2.66 -3.46
CA MET A 61 23.36 -3.65 -2.39
C MET A 61 23.26 -3.01 -1.00
N THR A 62 24.08 -1.98 -0.73
CA THR A 62 24.03 -1.23 0.53
C THR A 62 22.71 -0.47 0.69
N ALA A 63 22.25 0.23 -0.35
CA ALA A 63 20.99 0.97 -0.32
C ALA A 63 19.78 0.05 -0.10
N GLU A 64 19.75 -1.10 -0.80
CA GLU A 64 18.71 -2.13 -0.64
C GLU A 64 18.66 -2.71 0.76
N ILE A 65 19.81 -3.09 1.34
CA ILE A 65 19.87 -3.62 2.72
C ILE A 65 19.34 -2.59 3.72
N VAL A 66 19.70 -1.31 3.56
CA VAL A 66 19.24 -0.25 4.45
C VAL A 66 17.74 -0.02 4.29
N ARG A 67 17.21 0.06 3.06
CA ARG A 67 15.75 0.20 2.82
C ARG A 67 14.97 -0.98 3.40
N ALA A 68 15.43 -2.21 3.19
CA ALA A 68 14.79 -3.39 3.76
C ALA A 68 14.72 -3.33 5.29
N GLY A 69 15.80 -2.90 5.95
CA GLY A 69 15.81 -2.69 7.41
C GLY A 69 14.84 -1.60 7.87
N MET A 70 14.76 -0.48 7.14
CA MET A 70 13.84 0.62 7.43
C MET A 70 12.37 0.22 7.24
N GLY A 71 12.05 -0.58 6.22
CA GLY A 71 10.71 -1.11 6.01
C GLY A 71 10.22 -1.98 7.18
N VAL A 72 11.10 -2.83 7.73
CA VAL A 72 10.83 -3.60 8.95
C VAL A 72 10.57 -2.68 10.14
N ALA A 73 11.41 -1.65 10.34
CA ALA A 73 11.21 -0.68 11.41
C ALA A 73 9.86 0.05 11.27
N GLY A 74 9.45 0.42 10.06
CA GLY A 74 8.16 1.07 9.79
C GLY A 74 6.95 0.24 10.19
N LYS A 75 7.03 -1.08 10.02
CA LYS A 75 5.99 -1.99 10.51
C LYS A 75 5.85 -1.95 12.03
N PHE A 76 6.97 -1.91 12.77
CA PHE A 76 6.95 -1.86 14.23
C PHE A 76 6.59 -0.49 14.79
N LEU A 77 6.90 0.59 14.08
CA LEU A 77 6.52 1.96 14.45
C LEU A 77 5.07 2.32 14.08
N ALA A 78 4.36 1.43 13.38
CA ALA A 78 2.94 1.58 13.08
C ALA A 78 2.58 2.90 12.38
N LEU A 79 3.49 3.42 11.55
CA LEU A 79 3.36 4.74 10.96
C LEU A 79 2.23 4.76 9.92
N GLN A 80 1.02 5.06 10.36
CA GLN A 80 -0.11 5.29 9.48
C GLN A 80 -0.14 6.77 9.08
N GLY A 81 0.30 7.07 7.86
CA GLY A 81 0.33 8.44 7.35
C GLY A 81 0.27 8.51 5.83
N THR A 82 0.02 9.72 5.34
CA THR A 82 0.12 10.13 3.94
C THR A 82 1.17 11.24 3.85
N GLY A 83 2.15 11.08 2.97
CA GLY A 83 3.23 12.04 2.77
C GLY A 83 4.31 11.46 1.86
N GLY A 84 5.26 12.29 1.40
CA GLY A 84 6.43 11.86 0.65
C GLY A 84 6.13 11.07 -0.64
N SER A 85 4.96 11.25 -1.25
CA SER A 85 4.49 10.44 -2.39
C SER A 85 4.49 8.92 -2.11
N ALA A 86 4.43 8.52 -0.84
CA ALA A 86 4.61 7.14 -0.39
C ALA A 86 3.33 6.30 -0.52
N SER A 87 2.14 6.93 -0.48
CA SER A 87 0.86 6.21 -0.34
C SER A 87 0.57 5.23 -1.48
N THR A 88 0.84 5.61 -2.72
CA THR A 88 0.66 4.73 -3.89
C THR A 88 1.70 3.63 -3.90
N ARG A 89 2.97 3.94 -3.57
CA ARG A 89 4.07 2.98 -3.56
C ARG A 89 3.86 1.89 -2.52
N ASP A 90 3.52 2.28 -1.30
CA ASP A 90 3.22 1.35 -0.20
C ASP A 90 1.97 0.50 -0.48
N GLY A 91 0.97 1.08 -1.17
CA GLY A 91 -0.28 0.41 -1.51
C GLY A 91 -0.20 -0.49 -2.73
N PHE A 92 0.77 -0.30 -3.64
CA PHE A 92 0.82 -0.93 -4.95
C PHE A 92 0.74 -2.46 -4.86
N ASP A 93 1.74 -3.09 -4.23
CA ASP A 93 1.76 -4.54 -4.09
C ASP A 93 0.68 -5.03 -3.12
N LYS A 94 0.46 -4.33 -2.00
CA LYS A 94 -0.49 -4.75 -0.96
C LYS A 94 -1.91 -4.88 -1.50
N MET A 95 -2.36 -3.89 -2.28
CA MET A 95 -3.70 -3.89 -2.85
C MET A 95 -3.82 -4.91 -3.97
N ARG A 96 -2.81 -5.03 -4.84
CA ARG A 96 -2.85 -6.02 -5.93
C ARG A 96 -2.89 -7.45 -5.38
N GLN A 97 -2.04 -7.75 -4.40
CA GLN A 97 -2.04 -9.04 -3.70
C GLN A 97 -3.38 -9.33 -3.02
N ALA A 98 -4.00 -8.33 -2.37
CA ALA A 98 -5.31 -8.49 -1.76
C ALA A 98 -6.40 -8.81 -2.79
N GLY A 99 -6.39 -8.14 -3.95
CA GLY A 99 -7.32 -8.42 -5.04
C GLY A 99 -7.11 -9.81 -5.64
N ALA A 100 -5.87 -10.18 -5.95
CA ALA A 100 -5.53 -11.49 -6.50
C ALA A 100 -5.90 -12.64 -5.54
N ALA A 101 -5.60 -12.49 -4.25
CA ALA A 101 -5.97 -13.47 -3.22
C ALA A 101 -7.48 -13.63 -3.12
N ALA A 102 -8.23 -12.52 -3.09
CA ALA A 102 -9.68 -12.55 -3.06
C ALA A 102 -10.28 -13.22 -4.32
N ARG A 103 -9.71 -12.96 -5.50
CA ARG A 103 -10.12 -13.63 -6.75
C ARG A 103 -9.95 -15.15 -6.66
N GLN A 104 -8.79 -15.61 -6.19
CA GLN A 104 -8.53 -17.04 -6.03
C GLN A 104 -9.48 -17.68 -5.00
N MET A 105 -9.79 -16.99 -3.90
CA MET A 105 -10.76 -17.47 -2.92
C MET A 105 -12.17 -17.63 -3.52
N LEU A 106 -12.62 -16.67 -4.34
CA LEU A 106 -13.92 -16.74 -5.02
C LEU A 106 -13.97 -17.89 -6.03
N ILE A 107 -12.90 -18.10 -6.81
CA ILE A 107 -12.80 -19.20 -7.77
C ILE A 107 -12.84 -20.55 -7.05
N ALA A 108 -12.12 -20.70 -5.94
CA ALA A 108 -12.06 -21.95 -5.20
C ALA A 108 -13.37 -22.31 -4.47
N ALA A 109 -14.25 -21.33 -4.25
CA ALA A 109 -15.54 -21.53 -3.58
C ALA A 109 -16.71 -21.81 -4.55
N ALA A 110 -16.49 -21.67 -5.87
CA ALA A 110 -17.49 -21.90 -6.92
C ALA A 110 -17.54 -23.38 -7.34
#